data_AF-A0A9N7LRB2-F1
#
_entry.id   AF-A0A9N7LRB2-F1
#
_cell.length_a   1.000
_cell.length_b   1.000
_cell.length_c   1.000
_cell.angle_alpha   90.00
_cell.angle_beta   90.00
_cell.angle_gamma   90.00
#
_symmetry.space_group_name_H-M   'P 1'
#
loop_
_entity.id
_entity.type
_entity.pdbx_description
1 polymer ?
#
loop_
_entity_poly.entity_id
_entity_poly.type
_entity_poly.pdbx_seq_one_letter_code
_entity_poly.pdbx_strand_id
1 'polypeptide(L)'
;MAVLAGGIDIPYPTGHSALLHRIGQHGLLVTEYPPGVRPARHRFLTRNRLVAALGGAAVVVEAGLRSGAANTAAWARALGRIVAAVPGPATSSASAGCHVLLRNGAQLITRADEIVELVGRIGELSLEQSRPTSVLDGLSQSESQAYEALPGRGAMSVDEIAVASGLVAEQVMGRLAILEVAGLAERDGGRWRLVRAGRARPAAEGVRARLV
;
A
#
# COMPACT_ATOMS: atom_id res chain seq x y z
N MET A 1 -17.81 1.06 -17.30
CA MET A 1 -18.38 0.00 -18.14
C MET A 1 -18.94 -1.12 -17.26
N ALA A 2 -20.00 -1.81 -17.68
CA ALA A 2 -20.46 -3.05 -17.07
C ALA A 2 -20.86 -4.08 -18.13
N VAL A 3 -20.68 -5.36 -17.81
CA VAL A 3 -21.05 -6.48 -18.68
C VAL A 3 -22.16 -7.29 -18.00
N LEU A 4 -23.27 -7.53 -18.70
CA LEU A 4 -24.50 -8.09 -18.13
C LEU A 4 -24.64 -9.59 -18.44
N ALA A 5 -25.28 -10.31 -17.53
CA ALA A 5 -25.58 -11.75 -17.66
C ALA A 5 -27.01 -12.04 -18.19
N GLY A 6 -27.66 -11.03 -18.77
CA GLY A 6 -29.02 -11.07 -19.33
C GLY A 6 -29.19 -9.97 -20.39
N GLY A 7 -30.40 -9.79 -20.89
CA GLY A 7 -30.73 -8.74 -21.86
C GLY A 7 -30.44 -7.34 -21.33
N ILE A 8 -30.20 -6.40 -22.24
CA ILE A 8 -29.84 -5.00 -21.91
C ILE A 8 -30.95 -4.26 -21.15
N ASP A 9 -32.19 -4.71 -21.31
CA ASP A 9 -33.45 -4.19 -20.77
C ASP A 9 -33.86 -4.82 -19.43
N ILE A 10 -33.15 -5.85 -18.95
CA ILE A 10 -33.44 -6.53 -17.69
C ILE A 10 -32.29 -6.29 -16.69
N PRO A 11 -32.36 -5.23 -15.86
CA PRO A 11 -31.32 -4.95 -14.90
C PRO A 11 -31.26 -6.04 -13.82
N TYR A 12 -30.06 -6.52 -13.52
CA TYR A 12 -29.83 -7.46 -12.44
C TYR A 12 -28.46 -7.28 -11.78
N PRO A 13 -28.37 -7.37 -10.44
CA PRO A 13 -29.51 -7.48 -9.52
C PRO A 13 -30.35 -6.20 -9.52
N THR A 14 -31.65 -6.31 -9.20
CA THR A 14 -32.59 -5.16 -9.23
C THR A 14 -32.14 -4.02 -8.32
N GLY A 15 -31.44 -4.34 -7.22
CA GLY A 15 -30.83 -3.33 -6.34
C GLY A 15 -29.76 -2.45 -7.02
N HIS A 16 -29.21 -2.88 -8.16
CA HIS A 16 -28.25 -2.11 -8.94
C HIS A 16 -28.86 -1.34 -10.12
N SER A 17 -30.19 -1.32 -10.29
CA SER A 17 -30.83 -0.67 -11.44
C SER A 17 -30.41 0.79 -11.63
N ALA A 18 -30.36 1.59 -10.56
CA ALA A 18 -29.92 2.98 -10.63
C ALA A 18 -28.44 3.11 -11.06
N LEU A 19 -27.57 2.22 -10.58
CA LEU A 19 -26.16 2.18 -10.97
C LEU A 19 -26.01 1.81 -12.46
N LEU A 20 -26.70 0.75 -12.89
CA LEU A 20 -26.68 0.31 -14.29
C LEU A 20 -27.19 1.41 -15.23
N HIS A 21 -28.26 2.11 -14.84
CA HIS A 21 -28.75 3.25 -15.60
C HIS A 21 -27.69 4.36 -15.71
N ARG A 22 -27.04 4.75 -14.60
CA ARG A 22 -25.95 5.75 -14.63
C ARG A 22 -24.79 5.32 -15.52
N ILE A 23 -24.40 4.04 -15.48
CA ILE A 23 -23.35 3.48 -16.35
C ILE A 23 -23.78 3.55 -17.82
N GLY A 24 -25.06 3.31 -18.13
CA GLY A 24 -25.58 3.45 -19.49
C GLY A 24 -25.56 4.88 -20.01
N GLN A 25 -25.77 5.87 -19.14
CA GLN A 25 -25.76 7.29 -19.53
C GLN A 25 -24.34 7.86 -19.72
N HIS A 26 -23.38 7.47 -18.87
CA HIS A 26 -22.04 8.07 -18.83
C HIS A 26 -20.91 7.09 -19.19
N GLY A 27 -21.26 5.93 -19.73
CA GLY A 27 -20.32 4.85 -19.95
C GLY A 27 -20.86 3.84 -20.95
N LEU A 28 -20.66 2.56 -20.64
CA LEU A 28 -21.00 1.47 -21.54
C LEU A 28 -21.57 0.28 -20.79
N LEU A 29 -22.70 -0.21 -21.27
CA LEU A 29 -23.27 -1.51 -20.92
C LEU A 29 -23.10 -2.46 -22.09
N VAL A 30 -22.61 -3.67 -21.82
CA VAL A 30 -22.38 -4.71 -22.83
C VAL A 30 -23.12 -5.98 -22.44
N THR A 31 -23.76 -6.63 -23.40
CA THR A 31 -24.34 -7.98 -23.22
C THR A 31 -24.24 -8.78 -24.52
N GLU A 32 -24.13 -10.09 -24.39
CA GLU A 32 -24.22 -11.05 -25.50
C GLU A 32 -25.64 -11.59 -25.71
N TYR A 33 -26.60 -11.15 -24.90
CA TYR A 33 -27.96 -11.68 -24.90
C TYR A 33 -28.96 -10.68 -25.48
N PRO A 34 -29.94 -11.14 -26.27
CA PRO A 34 -30.98 -10.27 -26.82
C PRO A 34 -31.86 -9.67 -25.71
N PRO A 35 -32.57 -8.56 -26.00
CA PRO A 35 -33.56 -8.00 -25.08
C PRO A 35 -34.59 -9.04 -24.62
N GLY A 36 -35.08 -8.90 -23.40
CA GLY A 36 -36.05 -9.80 -22.76
C GLY A 36 -35.43 -11.04 -22.09
N VAL A 37 -34.13 -11.31 -22.28
CA VAL A 37 -33.48 -12.49 -21.67
C VAL A 37 -33.20 -12.27 -20.18
N ARG A 38 -33.81 -13.11 -19.34
CA ARG A 38 -33.58 -13.07 -17.89
C ARG A 38 -32.19 -13.62 -17.52
N PRO A 39 -31.51 -13.04 -16.50
CA PRO A 39 -30.28 -13.58 -15.96
C PRO A 39 -30.46 -15.00 -15.41
N ALA A 40 -29.46 -15.86 -15.60
CA ALA A 40 -29.43 -17.21 -15.05
C ALA A 40 -28.03 -17.56 -14.57
N ARG A 41 -27.91 -18.45 -13.58
CA ARG A 41 -26.63 -18.78 -12.90
C ARG A 41 -25.50 -19.12 -13.88
N HIS A 42 -25.77 -19.93 -14.90
CA HIS A 42 -24.78 -20.30 -15.91
C HIS A 42 -24.29 -19.10 -16.74
N ARG A 43 -25.17 -18.12 -17.03
CA ARG A 43 -24.84 -16.91 -17.79
C ARG A 43 -23.85 -16.02 -17.06
N PHE A 44 -23.83 -16.03 -15.73
CA PHE A 44 -22.80 -15.30 -14.97
C PHE A 44 -21.40 -15.86 -15.24
N LEU A 45 -21.26 -17.19 -15.32
CA LEU A 45 -19.98 -17.83 -15.60
C LEU A 45 -19.55 -17.59 -17.05
N THR A 46 -20.47 -17.72 -18.01
CA THR A 46 -20.19 -17.42 -19.42
C THR A 46 -19.79 -15.97 -19.60
N ARG A 47 -20.53 -15.03 -19.00
CA ARG A 47 -20.27 -13.59 -19.12
C ARG A 47 -18.89 -13.18 -18.62
N ASN A 48 -18.36 -13.83 -17.57
CA ASN A 48 -17.07 -13.46 -16.99
C ASN A 48 -15.91 -13.54 -18.01
N ARG A 49 -16.03 -14.37 -19.05
CA ARG A 49 -15.06 -14.41 -20.14
C ARG A 49 -14.96 -13.06 -20.87
N LEU A 50 -16.09 -12.35 -21.03
CA LEU A 50 -16.14 -11.03 -21.65
C LEU A 50 -15.51 -9.98 -20.74
N VAL A 51 -15.74 -10.08 -19.43
CA VAL A 51 -15.10 -9.19 -18.44
C VAL A 51 -13.58 -9.33 -18.51
N ALA A 52 -13.07 -10.57 -18.57
CA ALA A 52 -11.64 -10.84 -18.71
C ALA A 52 -11.09 -10.37 -20.07
N ALA A 53 -11.83 -10.58 -21.16
CA ALA A 53 -11.38 -10.23 -22.51
C ALA A 53 -11.32 -8.71 -22.75
N LEU A 54 -12.25 -7.95 -22.18
CA LEU A 54 -12.31 -6.50 -22.33
C LEU A 54 -11.31 -5.77 -21.42
N GLY A 55 -10.71 -6.45 -20.45
CA GLY A 55 -9.70 -5.89 -19.54
C GLY A 55 -8.26 -6.13 -20.02
N GLY A 56 -7.35 -5.25 -19.60
CA GLY A 56 -5.90 -5.46 -19.75
C GLY A 56 -5.33 -6.46 -18.73
N ALA A 57 -5.95 -6.54 -17.55
CA ALA A 57 -5.64 -7.50 -16.49
C ALA A 57 -6.91 -7.83 -15.69
N ALA A 58 -6.90 -8.92 -14.93
CA ALA A 58 -7.94 -9.26 -13.96
C ALA A 58 -7.40 -9.14 -12.54
N VAL A 59 -8.00 -8.23 -11.77
CA VAL A 59 -7.63 -7.96 -10.39
C VAL A 59 -8.71 -8.48 -9.44
N VAL A 60 -8.33 -9.38 -8.53
CA VAL A 60 -9.24 -9.92 -7.51
C VAL A 60 -8.91 -9.30 -6.15
N VAL A 61 -9.83 -8.45 -5.67
CA VAL A 61 -9.65 -7.71 -4.41
C VAL A 61 -10.06 -8.56 -3.22
N GLU A 62 -11.22 -9.20 -3.30
CA GLU A 62 -11.73 -10.14 -2.29
C GLU A 62 -12.46 -11.30 -2.96
N ALA A 63 -12.18 -12.52 -2.50
CA ALA A 63 -12.83 -13.72 -2.99
C ALA A 63 -12.73 -14.83 -1.94
N GLY A 64 -13.88 -15.40 -1.55
CA GLY A 64 -13.91 -16.70 -0.89
C GLY A 64 -13.64 -17.85 -1.87
N LEU A 65 -13.39 -19.05 -1.35
CA LEU A 65 -13.06 -20.25 -2.15
C LEU A 65 -14.13 -20.61 -3.20
N ARG A 66 -15.40 -20.28 -2.94
CA ARG A 66 -16.53 -20.53 -3.86
C ARG A 66 -16.97 -19.30 -4.65
N SER A 67 -16.14 -18.25 -4.69
CA SER A 67 -16.43 -17.03 -5.43
C SER A 67 -16.34 -17.24 -6.95
N GLY A 68 -17.22 -16.56 -7.70
CA GLY A 68 -17.14 -16.51 -9.16
C GLY A 68 -15.90 -15.79 -9.70
N ALA A 69 -15.14 -15.09 -8.84
CA ALA A 69 -13.90 -14.40 -9.21
C ALA A 69 -12.84 -15.35 -9.78
N ALA A 70 -12.77 -16.59 -9.28
CA ALA A 70 -11.84 -17.60 -9.78
C ALA A 70 -12.09 -17.93 -11.26
N ASN A 71 -13.36 -17.93 -11.70
CA ASN A 71 -13.71 -18.15 -13.10
C ASN A 71 -13.23 -16.99 -13.99
N THR A 72 -13.36 -15.74 -13.54
CA THR A 72 -12.82 -14.59 -14.29
C THR A 72 -11.30 -14.65 -14.38
N ALA A 73 -10.62 -14.99 -13.28
CA ALA A 73 -9.17 -15.16 -13.25
C ALA A 73 -8.70 -16.31 -14.17
N ALA A 74 -9.45 -17.41 -14.24
CA ALA A 74 -9.14 -18.51 -15.16
C ALA A 74 -9.23 -18.07 -16.62
N TRP A 75 -10.29 -17.34 -17.01
CA TRP A 75 -10.41 -16.77 -18.34
C TRP A 75 -9.30 -15.77 -18.67
N ALA A 76 -8.96 -14.89 -17.73
CA ALA A 76 -7.86 -13.95 -17.91
C ALA A 76 -6.53 -14.67 -18.19
N ARG A 77 -6.19 -15.71 -17.40
CA ARG A 77 -5.00 -16.54 -17.66
C ARG A 77 -5.06 -17.20 -19.04
N ALA A 78 -6.20 -17.78 -19.41
CA ALA A 78 -6.37 -18.43 -20.71
C ALA A 78 -6.19 -17.47 -21.90
N LEU A 79 -6.49 -16.18 -21.70
CA LEU A 79 -6.31 -15.11 -22.68
C LEU A 79 -4.91 -14.46 -22.62
N GLY A 80 -3.98 -15.00 -21.82
CA GLY A 80 -2.65 -14.43 -21.63
C GLY A 80 -2.65 -13.08 -20.91
N ARG A 81 -3.71 -12.78 -20.16
CA ARG A 81 -3.79 -11.56 -19.34
C ARG A 81 -3.20 -11.79 -17.96
N ILE A 82 -2.63 -10.73 -17.40
CA ILE A 82 -2.13 -10.74 -16.03
C ILE A 82 -3.31 -10.95 -15.09
N VAL A 83 -3.12 -11.84 -14.13
CA VAL A 83 -4.01 -11.99 -12.98
C VAL A 83 -3.28 -11.48 -11.76
N ALA A 84 -3.91 -10.57 -11.04
CA ALA A 84 -3.42 -10.03 -9.80
C ALA A 84 -4.44 -10.23 -8.67
N ALA A 85 -3.96 -10.27 -7.44
CA ALA A 85 -4.81 -10.39 -6.27
C ALA A 85 -4.30 -9.53 -5.11
N VAL A 86 -5.23 -8.95 -4.37
CA VAL A 86 -4.93 -8.19 -3.15
C VAL A 86 -4.80 -9.17 -1.98
N PRO A 87 -3.71 -9.13 -1.19
CA PRO A 87 -3.57 -9.97 -0.02
C PRO A 87 -4.54 -9.49 1.07
N GLY A 88 -4.94 -10.42 1.94
CA GLY A 88 -5.70 -10.11 3.14
C GLY A 88 -5.37 -11.08 4.27
N PRO A 89 -5.98 -10.92 5.47
CA PRO A 89 -5.67 -11.73 6.63
C PRO A 89 -5.77 -13.23 6.32
N ALA A 90 -4.77 -14.02 6.74
CA ALA A 90 -4.73 -15.46 6.50
C ALA A 90 -5.95 -16.21 7.11
N THR A 91 -6.56 -15.63 8.15
CA THR A 91 -7.74 -16.15 8.84
C THR A 91 -9.07 -15.73 8.19
N SER A 92 -9.05 -14.82 7.21
CA SER A 92 -10.25 -14.31 6.55
C SER A 92 -10.74 -15.25 5.46
N SER A 93 -11.97 -15.72 5.59
CA SER A 93 -12.63 -16.52 4.54
C SER A 93 -12.85 -15.74 3.24
N ALA A 94 -12.94 -14.41 3.31
CA ALA A 94 -13.06 -13.53 2.15
C ALA A 94 -11.73 -13.35 1.39
N SER A 95 -10.59 -13.71 2.00
CA SER A 95 -9.27 -13.63 1.37
C SER A 95 -8.77 -14.98 0.84
N ALA A 96 -9.39 -16.09 1.23
CA ALA A 96 -8.94 -17.44 0.90
C ALA A 96 -8.79 -17.69 -0.61
N GLY A 97 -9.71 -17.17 -1.43
CA GLY A 97 -9.63 -17.24 -2.89
C GLY A 97 -8.50 -16.40 -3.47
N CYS A 98 -8.24 -15.21 -2.91
CA CYS A 98 -7.07 -14.41 -3.27
C CYS A 98 -5.77 -15.17 -2.96
N HIS A 99 -5.66 -15.80 -1.78
CA HIS A 99 -4.47 -16.59 -1.43
C HIS A 99 -4.25 -17.78 -2.37
N VAL A 100 -5.32 -18.48 -2.79
CA VAL A 100 -5.23 -19.54 -3.79
C VAL A 100 -4.72 -18.99 -5.13
N LEU A 101 -5.23 -17.82 -5.56
CA LEU A 101 -4.76 -17.19 -6.78
C LEU A 101 -3.27 -16.81 -6.70
N LEU A 102 -2.83 -16.22 -5.59
CA LEU A 102 -1.43 -15.85 -5.35
C LEU A 102 -0.51 -17.08 -5.34
N ARG A 103 -0.91 -18.16 -4.67
CA ARG A 103 -0.18 -19.44 -4.70
C ARG A 103 -0.06 -20.02 -6.11
N ASN A 104 -1.05 -19.75 -6.96
CA ASN A 104 -1.08 -20.17 -8.37
C ASN A 104 -0.53 -19.08 -9.32
N GLY A 105 0.40 -18.26 -8.86
CA GLY A 105 1.14 -17.31 -9.69
C GLY A 105 0.36 -16.07 -10.12
N ALA A 106 -0.70 -15.70 -9.41
CA ALA A 106 -1.22 -14.34 -9.54
C ALA A 106 -0.24 -13.33 -8.92
N GLN A 107 -0.11 -12.16 -9.53
CA GLN A 107 0.71 -11.07 -9.01
C GLN A 107 0.09 -10.54 -7.71
N LEU A 108 0.90 -10.40 -6.66
CA LEU A 108 0.48 -9.71 -5.45
C LEU A 108 0.45 -8.21 -5.71
N ILE A 109 -0.67 -7.58 -5.38
CA ILE A 109 -0.79 -6.12 -5.45
C ILE A 109 -1.30 -5.55 -4.12
N THR A 110 -0.79 -4.38 -3.73
CA THR A 110 -1.15 -3.68 -2.49
C THR A 110 -1.72 -2.29 -2.74
N ARG A 111 -1.58 -1.78 -3.97
CA ARG A 111 -1.96 -0.40 -4.35
C ARG A 111 -2.25 -0.32 -5.86
N ALA A 112 -2.91 0.76 -6.27
CA ALA A 112 -3.47 0.88 -7.62
C ALA A 112 -2.42 1.22 -8.69
N ASP A 113 -1.37 1.92 -8.32
CA ASP A 113 -0.18 2.23 -9.13
C ASP A 113 0.54 0.96 -9.62
N GLU A 114 0.63 -0.08 -8.78
CA GLU A 114 1.13 -1.40 -9.19
C GLU A 114 0.26 -2.01 -10.30
N ILE A 115 -1.05 -1.73 -10.34
CA ILE A 115 -1.92 -2.19 -11.45
C ILE A 115 -1.59 -1.43 -12.73
N VAL A 116 -1.38 -0.11 -12.62
CA VAL A 116 -1.01 0.73 -13.77
C VAL A 116 0.30 0.24 -14.37
N GLU A 117 1.29 -0.11 -13.56
CA GLU A 117 2.54 -0.69 -14.03
C GLU A 117 2.33 -2.02 -14.80
N LEU A 118 1.40 -2.87 -14.32
CA LEU A 118 1.14 -4.16 -14.95
C LEU A 118 0.47 -4.04 -16.33
N VAL A 119 -0.40 -3.04 -16.53
CA VAL A 119 -1.16 -2.87 -17.80
C VAL A 119 -0.65 -1.72 -18.66
N GLY A 120 0.24 -0.90 -18.11
CA GLY A 120 0.80 0.28 -18.72
C GLY A 120 1.76 -0.04 -19.86
N ARG A 121 2.13 1.01 -20.60
CA ARG A 121 3.16 0.90 -21.64
C ARG A 121 4.55 0.85 -21.00
N ILE A 122 5.54 0.39 -21.76
CA ILE A 122 6.94 0.48 -21.34
C ILE A 122 7.26 1.94 -20.97
N GLY A 123 7.72 2.15 -19.73
CA GLY A 123 8.02 3.48 -19.18
C GLY A 123 6.92 4.07 -18.27
N GLU A 124 5.72 3.47 -18.23
CA GLU A 124 4.66 3.83 -17.27
C GLU A 124 4.84 3.01 -15.98
N LEU A 125 5.86 3.37 -15.21
CA LEU A 125 6.22 2.67 -13.96
C LEU A 125 5.39 3.18 -12.77
N SER A 126 5.16 2.30 -11.79
CA SER A 126 4.68 2.72 -10.49
C SER A 126 5.69 3.66 -9.83
N LEU A 127 5.21 4.65 -9.07
CA LEU A 127 6.08 5.49 -8.26
C LEU A 127 6.79 4.62 -7.22
N GLU A 128 8.09 4.84 -7.04
CA GLU A 128 8.80 4.21 -5.92
C GLU A 128 8.21 4.68 -4.60
N GLN A 129 7.93 3.73 -3.71
CA GLN A 129 7.49 4.06 -2.36
C GLN A 129 8.64 4.75 -1.62
N SER A 130 8.41 5.99 -1.19
CA SER A 130 9.28 6.62 -0.20
C SER A 130 9.25 5.77 1.06
N ARG A 131 10.37 5.11 1.37
CA ARG A 131 10.52 4.42 2.65
C ARG A 131 10.47 5.47 3.76
N PRO A 132 9.76 5.23 4.88
CA PRO A 132 9.81 6.13 6.00
C PRO A 132 11.27 6.23 6.45
N THR A 133 11.88 7.39 6.25
CA THR A 133 13.23 7.67 6.74
C THR A 133 13.11 8.23 8.16
N SER A 134 13.81 7.61 9.10
CA SER A 134 14.03 8.15 10.43
C SER A 134 15.18 9.16 10.40
N VAL A 135 15.17 10.12 11.32
CA VAL A 135 16.36 10.97 11.58
C VAL A 135 17.58 10.09 11.92
N LEU A 136 17.34 8.91 12.50
CA LEU A 136 18.37 7.93 12.81
C LEU A 136 19.06 7.34 11.57
N ASP A 137 18.37 7.29 10.42
CA ASP A 137 18.93 6.71 9.18
C ASP A 137 20.01 7.61 8.56
N GLY A 138 20.06 8.88 8.96
CA GLY A 138 21.05 9.86 8.51
C GLY A 138 22.28 9.97 9.42
N LEU A 139 22.35 9.20 10.52
CA LEU A 139 23.48 9.25 11.44
C LEU A 139 24.70 8.54 10.85
N SER A 140 25.87 9.19 10.96
CA SER A 140 27.15 8.52 10.75
C SER A 140 27.36 7.41 11.77
N GLN A 141 28.27 6.48 11.48
CA GLN A 141 28.59 5.38 12.39
C GLN A 141 28.91 5.85 13.82
N SER A 142 29.69 6.93 13.96
CA SER A 142 30.03 7.51 15.26
C SER A 142 28.84 8.19 15.96
N GLU A 143 27.90 8.76 15.21
CA GLU A 143 26.67 9.31 15.81
C GLU A 143 25.75 8.19 16.31
N SER A 144 25.59 7.11 15.54
CA SER A 144 24.80 5.94 15.97
C SER A 144 25.39 5.30 17.23
N GLN A 145 26.72 5.14 17.29
CA GLN A 145 27.41 4.62 18.48
C GLN A 145 27.18 5.49 19.71
N ALA A 146 27.29 6.82 19.58
CA ALA A 146 27.00 7.75 20.68
C ALA A 146 25.51 7.73 21.07
N TYR A 147 24.61 7.65 20.09
CA TYR A 147 23.16 7.60 20.32
C TYR A 147 22.73 6.32 21.05
N GLU A 148 23.25 5.16 20.64
CA GLU A 148 22.96 3.86 21.26
C GLU A 148 23.53 3.73 22.68
N ALA A 149 24.61 4.47 22.98
CA ALA A 149 25.21 4.52 24.31
C ALA A 149 24.43 5.42 25.30
N LEU A 150 23.48 6.25 24.83
CA LEU A 150 22.68 7.08 25.72
C LEU A 150 21.71 6.24 26.56
N PRO A 151 21.50 6.60 27.83
CA PRO A 151 20.66 5.81 28.70
C PRO A 151 19.19 5.94 28.32
N GLY A 152 18.47 4.81 28.31
CA GLY A 152 17.02 4.80 28.17
C GLY A 152 16.27 5.50 29.32
N ARG A 153 16.86 5.56 30.53
CA ARG A 153 16.32 6.28 31.69
C ARG A 153 17.45 6.95 32.47
N GLY A 154 17.21 8.16 32.99
CA GLY A 154 18.24 8.94 33.67
C GLY A 154 19.12 9.72 32.69
N ALA A 155 20.30 10.13 33.13
CA ALA A 155 21.29 10.84 32.30
C ALA A 155 22.70 10.37 32.66
N MET A 156 23.57 10.26 31.64
CA MET A 156 24.97 9.84 31.77
C MET A 156 25.93 10.99 31.43
N SER A 157 27.08 11.03 32.06
CA SER A 157 28.18 11.92 31.72
C SER A 157 28.81 11.55 30.37
N VAL A 158 29.57 12.49 29.80
CA VAL A 158 30.32 12.26 28.55
C VAL A 158 31.29 11.09 28.68
N ASP A 159 31.98 10.95 29.81
CA ASP A 159 32.94 9.87 30.03
C ASP A 159 32.27 8.50 30.10
N GLU A 160 31.10 8.40 30.75
CA GLU A 160 30.31 7.18 30.78
C GLU A 160 29.82 6.78 29.38
N ILE A 161 29.43 7.76 28.56
CA ILE A 161 29.01 7.53 27.16
C ILE A 161 30.20 7.15 26.28
N ALA A 162 31.39 7.73 26.51
CA ALA A 162 32.62 7.37 25.82
C ALA A 162 32.99 5.90 26.05
N VAL A 163 32.93 5.45 27.30
CA VAL A 163 33.15 4.04 27.64
C VAL A 163 32.12 3.14 26.96
N ALA A 164 30.83 3.51 26.99
CA ALA A 164 29.76 2.67 26.44
C ALA A 164 29.72 2.65 24.90
N SER A 165 30.08 3.75 24.24
CA SER A 165 30.10 3.87 22.77
C SER A 165 31.41 3.38 22.12
N GLY A 166 32.48 3.23 22.91
CA GLY A 166 33.82 2.91 22.39
C GLY A 166 34.50 4.09 21.68
N LEU A 167 33.98 5.31 21.83
CA LEU A 167 34.52 6.53 21.26
C LEU A 167 35.37 7.27 22.30
N VAL A 168 36.30 8.12 21.83
CA VAL A 168 37.02 9.03 22.73
C VAL A 168 36.11 10.20 23.16
N ALA A 169 36.30 10.71 24.37
CA ALA A 169 35.43 11.74 24.97
C ALA A 169 35.26 13.00 24.09
N GLU A 170 36.32 13.42 23.39
CA GLU A 170 36.27 14.54 22.44
C GLU A 170 35.29 14.27 21.27
N GLN A 171 35.32 13.06 20.71
CA GLN A 171 34.40 12.65 19.66
C GLN A 171 32.98 12.58 20.20
N VAL A 172 32.77 12.00 21.39
CA VAL A 172 31.45 11.92 22.02
C VAL A 172 30.83 13.29 22.21
N MET A 173 31.57 14.28 22.71
CA MET A 173 31.04 15.64 22.86
C MET A 173 30.54 16.21 21.52
N GLY A 174 31.34 16.08 20.46
CA GLY A 174 30.96 16.54 19.12
C GLY A 174 29.71 15.82 18.59
N ARG A 175 29.62 14.50 18.77
CA ARG A 175 28.45 13.72 18.32
C ARG A 175 27.20 14.03 19.14
N LEU A 176 27.33 14.18 20.45
CA LEU A 176 26.21 14.56 21.33
C LEU A 176 25.66 15.95 20.98
N ALA A 177 26.50 16.90 20.60
CA ALA A 177 26.05 18.21 20.10
C ALA A 177 25.24 18.08 18.80
N ILE A 178 25.68 17.24 17.86
CA ILE A 178 24.93 16.95 16.62
C ILE A 178 23.59 16.29 16.95
N LEU A 179 23.59 15.30 17.85
CA LEU A 179 22.37 14.62 18.31
C LEU A 179 21.42 15.56 19.05
N GLU A 180 21.93 16.56 19.78
CA GLU A 180 21.13 17.62 20.42
C GLU A 180 20.41 18.48 19.39
N VAL A 181 21.13 18.93 18.36
CA VAL A 181 20.56 19.71 17.24
C VAL A 181 19.52 18.90 16.47
N ALA A 182 19.75 17.59 16.30
CA ALA A 182 18.79 16.68 15.70
C ALA A 182 17.58 16.35 16.61
N GLY A 183 17.58 16.85 17.86
CA GLY A 183 16.51 16.60 18.83
C GLY A 183 16.46 15.16 19.35
N LEU A 184 17.57 14.42 19.24
CA LEU A 184 17.72 13.02 19.63
C LEU A 184 18.29 12.86 21.04
N ALA A 185 19.09 13.83 21.48
CA ALA A 185 19.67 13.88 22.82
C ALA A 185 19.38 15.24 23.48
N GLU A 186 19.36 15.29 24.81
CA GLU A 186 19.27 16.54 25.56
C GLU A 186 20.28 16.56 26.70
N ARG A 187 20.81 17.74 26.97
CA ARG A 187 21.73 17.98 28.08
C ARG A 187 20.98 18.46 29.33
N ASP A 188 21.20 17.76 30.44
CA ASP A 188 20.61 18.04 31.76
C ASP A 188 21.72 18.05 32.82
N GLY A 189 22.05 19.22 33.36
CA GLY A 189 23.07 19.35 34.42
C GLY A 189 24.47 18.83 34.06
N GLY A 190 24.88 18.96 32.80
CA GLY A 190 26.18 18.44 32.30
C GLY A 190 26.18 16.95 31.98
N ARG A 191 25.02 16.29 32.13
CA ARG A 191 24.79 14.90 31.70
C ARG A 191 23.86 14.88 30.50
N TRP A 192 23.80 13.75 29.82
CA TRP A 192 23.10 13.57 28.56
C TRP A 192 22.10 12.43 28.66
N ARG A 193 20.94 12.61 28.02
CA ARG A 193 19.89 11.59 27.94
C ARG A 193 19.17 11.63 26.59
N LEU A 194 18.46 10.55 26.27
CA LEU A 194 17.61 10.48 25.08
C LEU A 194 16.39 11.40 25.19
N VAL A 195 16.07 12.09 24.10
CA VAL A 195 14.79 12.78 23.94
C VAL A 195 13.76 11.75 23.48
N ARG A 196 12.78 11.44 24.32
CA ARG A 196 11.65 10.57 23.92
C ARG A 196 10.69 11.35 23.02
N ALA A 197 10.22 10.69 21.95
CA ALA A 197 9.26 11.20 20.98
C ALA A 197 7.93 11.77 21.56
N GLY A 198 7.64 11.61 22.87
CA GLY A 198 6.52 12.26 23.55
C GLY A 198 6.78 13.70 24.03
N ARG A 199 8.00 14.23 23.87
CA ARG A 199 8.41 15.61 24.22
C ARG A 199 9.03 16.38 23.05
N ALA A 200 8.80 15.96 21.81
CA ALA A 200 9.20 16.75 20.65
C ALA A 200 8.41 18.08 20.66
N ARG A 201 9.08 19.18 21.00
CA ARG A 201 8.54 20.52 20.80
C ARG A 201 8.40 20.70 19.28
N PRO A 202 7.24 21.11 18.73
CA PRO A 202 7.10 21.25 17.30
C PRO A 202 8.17 22.20 16.77
N ALA A 203 8.89 21.78 15.73
CA ALA A 203 9.78 22.66 14.99
C ALA A 203 8.94 23.84 14.50
N ALA A 204 9.39 25.06 14.80
CA ALA A 204 8.71 26.28 14.41
C ALA A 204 8.44 26.27 12.90
N GLU A 205 7.17 26.37 12.53
CA GLU A 205 6.74 26.58 11.14
C GLU A 205 7.45 27.84 10.61
N GLY A 206 8.38 27.62 9.69
CA GLY A 206 8.98 28.68 8.90
C GLY A 206 7.88 29.41 8.13
N VAL A 207 7.72 30.69 8.47
CA VAL A 207 6.86 31.66 7.81
C VAL A 207 7.07 31.58 6.30
N ARG A 208 6.11 30.98 5.59
CA ARG A 208 5.96 31.19 4.14
C ARG A 208 5.48 32.62 3.94
N ALA A 209 6.41 33.48 3.57
CA ALA A 209 6.14 34.82 3.09
C ALA A 209 5.10 34.76 1.95
N ARG A 210 3.98 35.44 2.14
CA ARG A 210 3.11 35.87 1.04
C ARG A 210 3.89 36.88 0.21
N LEU A 211 4.06 36.60 -1.07
CA LEU A 211 4.28 37.63 -2.07
C LEU A 211 3.17 37.49 -3.13
N VAL A 212 2.39 38.58 -3.16
CA VAL A 212 1.52 39.16 -4.20
C VAL A 212 1.27 38.32 -5.45
#